data_AF-A0A7C1CE97-F1
#
_entry.id   AF-A0A7C1CE97-F1
#
_cell.length_a   1.000
_cell.length_b   1.000
_cell.length_c   1.000
_cell.angle_alpha   90.00
_cell.angle_beta   90.00
_cell.angle_gamma   90.00
#
_symmetry.space_group_name_H-M   'P 1'
#
loop_
_entity.id
_entity.type
_entity.pdbx_description
1 polymer ?
#
loop_
_entity_poly.entity_id
_entity_poly.type
_entity_poly.pdbx_seq_one_letter_code
_entity_poly.pdbx_strand_id
1 'polypeptide(L)'
;ISDRTGLPAILDVVCSTPENARKYLEFAADATEMPISIDFVSEEAGLTGMETAKELDIVDRILLNSINPKTNPSIYDKVREVGIRSAIALTYSTKAIISYKERIKLLDVLIPKMREAGIENILVDTVVLDIATLGLACKAIYEVKERFGYPAGCGAHNAIASWKSLKKKKDKTLSMVCASIANGLPIAIGADFVLYGPINDAKYIFPAISLINAAYAQILMEEGKRPSPSHPRFKISRL
;
A
#
# COMPACT_ATOMS: atom_id res chain seq x y z
N ILE A 1 15.10 -6.43 -6.90
CA ILE A 1 14.23 -6.10 -8.07
C ILE A 1 13.90 -4.61 -8.13
N SER A 2 13.54 -3.98 -7.00
CA SER A 2 13.44 -2.53 -6.83
C SER A 2 14.61 -1.79 -7.50
N ASP A 3 15.86 -2.14 -7.18
CA ASP A 3 17.03 -1.48 -7.79
C ASP A 3 17.12 -1.65 -9.30
N ARG A 4 16.67 -2.80 -9.84
CA ARG A 4 16.68 -3.06 -11.28
C ARG A 4 15.63 -2.23 -12.00
N THR A 5 14.45 -2.05 -11.43
CA THR A 5 13.34 -1.34 -12.10
C THR A 5 13.27 0.14 -11.75
N GLY A 6 13.90 0.55 -10.64
CA GLY A 6 13.83 1.92 -10.12
C GLY A 6 12.58 2.25 -9.32
N LEU A 7 11.71 1.27 -9.07
CA LEU A 7 10.50 1.46 -8.27
C LEU A 7 10.79 1.21 -6.78
N PRO A 8 10.58 2.20 -5.90
CA PRO A 8 10.60 1.99 -4.45
C PRO A 8 9.55 0.96 -4.02
N ALA A 9 9.79 0.33 -2.88
CA ALA A 9 8.85 -0.63 -2.31
C ALA A 9 8.94 -0.68 -0.79
N ILE A 10 7.85 -1.14 -0.20
CA ILE A 10 7.69 -1.40 1.23
C ILE A 10 7.40 -2.90 1.36
N LEU A 11 8.06 -3.58 2.30
CA LEU A 11 7.79 -4.99 2.56
C LEU A 11 6.56 -5.11 3.47
N ASP A 12 5.48 -5.68 2.95
CA ASP A 12 4.24 -5.87 3.71
C ASP A 12 4.28 -7.19 4.49
N VAL A 13 4.31 -7.08 5.82
CA VAL A 13 4.44 -8.23 6.73
C VAL A 13 3.10 -8.48 7.42
N VAL A 14 2.43 -9.55 6.98
CA VAL A 14 1.12 -9.94 7.52
C VAL A 14 1.26 -10.56 8.91
N CYS A 15 0.83 -9.80 9.91
CA CYS A 15 0.87 -10.10 11.33
C CYS A 15 -0.51 -10.62 11.79
N SER A 16 -0.70 -11.95 11.74
CA SER A 16 -1.99 -12.58 12.09
C SER A 16 -2.14 -12.90 13.58
N THR A 17 -1.04 -13.11 14.29
CA THR A 17 -0.99 -13.41 15.73
C THR A 17 0.22 -12.70 16.36
N PRO A 18 0.26 -12.51 17.69
CA PRO A 18 1.44 -11.99 18.39
C PRO A 18 2.74 -12.75 18.04
N GLU A 19 2.69 -14.08 18.05
CA GLU A 19 3.82 -14.96 17.73
C GLU A 19 4.35 -14.72 16.31
N ASN A 20 3.45 -14.64 15.32
CA ASN A 20 3.81 -14.40 13.92
C ASN A 20 4.31 -12.98 13.72
N ALA A 21 3.70 -11.99 14.39
CA ALA A 21 4.13 -10.60 14.32
C ALA A 21 5.59 -10.47 14.74
N ARG A 22 5.96 -11.04 15.90
CA ARG A 22 7.33 -11.01 16.39
C ARG A 22 8.31 -11.70 15.43
N LYS A 23 8.08 -12.97 15.12
CA LYS A 23 9.01 -13.78 14.28
C LYS A 23 9.19 -13.21 12.88
N TYR A 24 8.12 -12.71 12.27
CA TYR A 24 8.19 -12.19 10.90
C TYR A 24 8.85 -10.82 10.85
N LEU A 25 8.65 -9.96 11.85
CA LEU A 25 9.35 -8.69 11.93
C LEU A 25 10.83 -8.87 12.24
N GLU A 26 11.21 -9.78 13.14
CA GLU A 26 12.60 -10.15 13.39
C GLU A 26 13.30 -10.62 12.10
N PHE A 27 12.66 -11.53 11.36
CA PHE A 27 13.17 -11.98 10.07
C PHE A 27 13.26 -10.85 9.04
N ALA A 28 12.23 -10.01 8.94
CA ALA A 28 12.20 -8.91 7.98
C ALA A 28 13.27 -7.84 8.27
N ALA A 29 13.49 -7.53 9.56
CA ALA A 29 14.51 -6.58 9.99
C ALA A 29 15.93 -7.07 9.66
N ASP A 30 16.20 -8.37 9.86
CA ASP A 30 17.50 -8.99 9.52
C ASP A 30 17.72 -9.09 8.01
N ALA A 31 16.65 -9.39 7.25
CA ALA A 31 16.76 -9.67 5.82
C ALA A 31 16.83 -8.42 4.92
N THR A 32 16.41 -7.25 5.39
CA THR A 32 16.32 -6.05 4.53
C THR A 32 16.35 -4.75 5.31
N GLU A 33 16.85 -3.69 4.68
CA GLU A 33 16.79 -2.30 5.15
C GLU A 33 15.58 -1.51 4.59
N MET A 34 14.72 -2.17 3.80
CA MET A 34 13.53 -1.52 3.25
C MET A 34 12.54 -1.10 4.36
N PRO A 35 11.69 -0.10 4.10
CA PRO A 35 10.54 0.15 4.98
C PRO A 35 9.67 -1.11 5.09
N ILE A 36 9.11 -1.32 6.28
CA ILE A 36 8.29 -2.49 6.62
C ILE A 36 6.89 -2.02 6.99
N SER A 37 5.89 -2.67 6.39
CA SER A 37 4.50 -2.48 6.76
C SER A 37 4.07 -3.56 7.75
N ILE A 38 3.58 -3.15 8.93
CA ILE A 38 2.95 -4.06 9.90
C ILE A 38 1.49 -4.18 9.50
N ASP A 39 1.15 -5.22 8.72
CA ASP A 39 -0.22 -5.53 8.31
C ASP A 39 -0.89 -6.44 9.34
N PHE A 40 -1.51 -5.83 10.35
CA PHE A 40 -2.06 -6.56 11.48
C PHE A 40 -3.53 -6.95 11.28
N VAL A 41 -3.83 -8.23 11.53
CA VAL A 41 -5.20 -8.77 11.40
C VAL A 41 -5.97 -8.68 12.71
N SER A 42 -5.28 -8.68 13.85
CA SER A 42 -5.85 -8.56 15.19
C SER A 42 -5.18 -7.44 15.98
N GLU A 43 -5.89 -6.91 16.97
CA GLU A 43 -5.37 -5.88 17.87
C GLU A 43 -4.11 -6.35 18.59
N GLU A 44 -4.11 -7.57 19.15
CA GLU A 44 -2.96 -8.13 19.85
C GLU A 44 -1.73 -8.28 18.94
N ALA A 45 -1.93 -8.69 17.67
CA ALA A 45 -0.84 -8.77 16.70
C ALA A 45 -0.29 -7.38 16.35
N GLY A 46 -1.16 -6.37 16.24
CA GLY A 46 -0.75 -4.99 16.02
C GLY A 46 0.05 -4.43 17.18
N LEU A 47 -0.43 -4.60 18.42
CA LEU A 47 0.28 -4.18 19.63
C LEU A 47 1.65 -4.85 19.75
N THR A 48 1.70 -6.17 19.55
CA THR A 48 2.96 -6.93 19.60
C THR A 48 3.91 -6.53 18.49
N GLY A 49 3.41 -6.29 17.27
CA GLY A 49 4.23 -5.87 16.14
C GLY A 49 4.87 -4.50 16.38
N MET A 50 4.09 -3.54 16.90
CA MET A 50 4.62 -2.21 17.24
C MET A 50 5.65 -2.28 18.37
N GLU A 51 5.42 -3.11 19.40
CA GLU A 51 6.41 -3.32 20.47
C GLU A 51 7.69 -3.96 19.92
N THR A 52 7.56 -4.99 19.08
CA THR A 52 8.71 -5.65 18.45
C THR A 52 9.51 -4.67 17.60
N ALA A 53 8.86 -3.79 16.84
CA ALA A 53 9.55 -2.77 16.06
C ALA A 53 10.35 -1.78 16.93
N LYS A 54 9.88 -1.48 18.14
CA LYS A 54 10.59 -0.67 19.14
C LYS A 54 11.81 -1.41 19.68
N GLU A 55 11.65 -2.67 20.07
CA GLU A 55 12.72 -3.51 20.60
C GLU A 55 13.86 -3.73 19.57
N LEU A 56 13.50 -3.81 18.28
CA LEU A 56 14.44 -3.97 17.17
C LEU A 56 15.05 -2.64 16.68
N ASP A 57 14.66 -1.50 17.24
CA ASP A 57 15.10 -0.16 16.82
C ASP A 57 14.83 0.15 15.33
N ILE A 58 13.68 -0.30 14.81
CA ILE A 58 13.28 -0.12 13.41
C ILE A 58 12.05 0.79 13.24
N VAL A 59 11.63 1.51 14.29
CA VAL A 59 10.39 2.31 14.31
C VAL A 59 10.32 3.30 13.14
N ASP A 60 11.43 3.94 12.79
CA ASP A 60 11.50 4.93 11.69
C ASP A 60 11.26 4.31 10.29
N ARG A 61 11.38 2.98 10.19
CA ARG A 61 11.13 2.20 8.96
C ARG A 61 9.70 1.65 8.89
N ILE A 62 8.88 1.84 9.92
CA ILE A 62 7.55 1.24 10.02
C ILE A 62 6.47 2.09 9.35
N LEU A 63 5.65 1.42 8.54
CA LEU A 63 4.34 1.86 8.08
C LEU A 63 3.27 0.99 8.75
N LEU A 64 2.37 1.57 9.57
CA LEU A 64 1.31 0.78 10.18
C LEU A 64 0.16 0.53 9.19
N ASN A 65 -0.18 -0.73 8.92
CA ASN A 65 -1.27 -1.14 8.03
C ASN A 65 -2.34 -1.92 8.82
N SER A 66 -3.51 -1.36 9.09
CA SER A 66 -3.96 0.00 8.79
C SER A 66 -4.85 0.56 9.90
N ILE A 67 -5.06 1.86 9.85
CA ILE A 67 -6.05 2.56 10.68
C ILE A 67 -7.33 2.75 9.88
N ASN A 68 -8.44 2.38 10.49
CA ASN A 68 -9.78 2.47 9.90
C ASN A 68 -10.80 2.94 10.96
N PRO A 69 -12.07 3.20 10.58
CA PRO A 69 -13.04 3.80 11.50
C PRO A 69 -13.36 2.96 12.75
N LYS A 70 -13.02 1.67 12.74
CA LYS A 70 -13.23 0.72 13.84
C LYS A 70 -11.96 0.42 14.63
N THR A 71 -10.83 1.04 14.31
CA THR A 71 -9.57 0.85 15.05
C THR A 71 -9.77 1.19 16.52
N ASN A 72 -9.37 0.28 17.41
CA ASN A 72 -9.47 0.43 18.85
C ASN A 72 -8.56 1.59 19.34
N PRO A 73 -9.01 2.43 20.29
CA PRO A 73 -8.16 3.39 21.00
C PRO A 73 -6.78 2.87 21.43
N SER A 74 -6.68 1.61 21.88
CA SER A 74 -5.42 0.98 22.30
C SER A 74 -4.33 1.00 21.21
N ILE A 75 -4.70 0.90 19.93
CA ILE A 75 -3.77 1.00 18.80
C ILE A 75 -3.20 2.41 18.70
N TYR A 76 -4.05 3.44 18.85
CA TYR A 76 -3.60 4.84 18.84
C TYR A 76 -2.72 5.16 20.06
N ASP A 77 -3.04 4.59 21.23
CA ASP A 77 -2.20 4.70 22.42
C ASP A 77 -0.81 4.11 22.20
N LYS A 78 -0.75 2.89 21.64
CA LYS A 78 0.52 2.22 21.36
C LYS A 78 1.32 2.93 20.25
N VAL A 79 0.66 3.47 19.22
CA VAL A 79 1.31 4.32 18.20
C VAL A 79 2.03 5.50 18.87
N ARG A 80 1.36 6.22 19.78
CA ARG A 80 1.96 7.33 20.54
C ARG A 80 3.12 6.87 21.41
N GLU A 81 2.96 5.74 22.09
CA GLU A 81 3.96 5.18 23.02
C GLU A 81 5.25 4.71 22.32
N VAL A 82 5.11 4.12 21.11
CA VAL A 82 6.24 3.63 20.32
C VAL A 82 6.84 4.74 19.46
N GLY A 83 6.05 5.74 19.08
CA GLY A 83 6.49 6.84 18.23
C GLY A 83 6.42 6.55 16.73
N ILE A 84 5.49 5.68 16.30
CA ILE A 84 5.28 5.42 14.87
C ILE A 84 4.67 6.65 14.20
N ARG A 85 5.33 7.13 13.14
CA ARG A 85 4.91 8.35 12.43
C ARG A 85 4.22 8.10 11.10
N SER A 86 4.20 6.85 10.61
CA SER A 86 3.67 6.53 9.28
C SER A 86 2.59 5.46 9.37
N ALA A 87 1.44 5.69 8.73
CA ALA A 87 0.36 4.71 8.70
C ALA A 87 -0.53 4.81 7.45
N ILE A 88 -1.19 3.71 7.11
CA ILE A 88 -2.23 3.64 6.10
C ILE A 88 -3.59 4.00 6.73
N ALA A 89 -4.27 5.00 6.18
CA ALA A 89 -5.68 5.27 6.39
C ALA A 89 -6.50 4.40 5.43
N LEU A 90 -7.14 3.35 5.94
CA LEU A 90 -7.98 2.45 5.15
C LEU A 90 -9.43 2.96 5.15
N THR A 91 -9.93 3.36 3.98
CA THR A 91 -11.30 3.89 3.83
C THR A 91 -12.36 2.79 3.78
N TYR A 92 -12.31 1.85 4.73
CA TYR A 92 -13.21 0.69 4.78
C TYR A 92 -14.38 0.91 5.75
N SER A 93 -15.59 0.74 5.22
CA SER A 93 -16.84 0.62 5.98
C SER A 93 -17.90 -0.04 5.11
N THR A 94 -18.98 -0.54 5.70
CA THR A 94 -20.09 -1.16 4.95
C THR A 94 -20.66 -0.24 3.88
N LYS A 95 -20.77 1.07 4.16
CA LYS A 95 -21.22 2.09 3.19
C LYS A 95 -20.15 2.41 2.14
N ALA A 96 -18.88 2.45 2.55
CA ALA A 96 -17.74 2.78 1.69
C ALA A 96 -17.42 1.69 0.64
N ILE A 97 -17.82 0.44 0.89
CA ILE A 97 -17.68 -0.65 -0.09
C ILE A 97 -18.38 -0.28 -1.41
N ILE A 98 -19.60 0.24 -1.35
CA ILE A 98 -20.45 0.50 -2.52
C ILE A 98 -20.41 1.94 -3.02
N SER A 99 -19.68 2.84 -2.37
CA SER A 99 -19.65 4.27 -2.72
C SER A 99 -18.28 4.89 -2.50
N TYR A 100 -17.67 5.39 -3.57
CA TYR A 100 -16.43 6.16 -3.46
C TYR A 100 -16.63 7.44 -2.63
N LYS A 101 -17.80 8.08 -2.69
CA LYS A 101 -18.09 9.30 -1.91
C LYS A 101 -18.05 9.01 -0.41
N GLU A 102 -18.53 7.85 0.01
CA GLU A 102 -18.48 7.44 1.41
C GLU A 102 -17.03 7.14 1.85
N ARG A 103 -16.17 6.59 0.96
CA ARG A 103 -14.72 6.45 1.23
C ARG A 103 -14.08 7.79 1.56
N ILE A 104 -14.42 8.81 0.78
CA ILE A 104 -13.88 10.17 0.96
C ILE A 104 -14.37 10.79 2.28
N LYS A 105 -15.66 10.65 2.62
CA LYS A 105 -16.19 11.17 3.90
C LYS A 105 -15.53 10.56 5.14
N LEU A 106 -15.04 9.31 5.05
CA LEU A 106 -14.35 8.70 6.19
C LEU A 106 -13.05 9.44 6.52
N LEU A 107 -12.39 10.05 5.54
CA LEU A 107 -11.11 10.74 5.73
C LEU A 107 -11.24 11.99 6.59
N ASP A 108 -12.39 12.67 6.51
CA ASP A 108 -12.70 13.83 7.37
C ASP A 108 -12.67 13.48 8.87
N VAL A 109 -12.87 12.19 9.21
CA VAL A 109 -12.81 11.67 10.59
C VAL A 109 -11.49 10.96 10.89
N LEU A 110 -10.96 10.18 9.94
CA LEU A 110 -9.76 9.37 10.15
C LEU A 110 -8.50 10.24 10.26
N ILE A 111 -8.33 11.22 9.38
CA ILE A 111 -7.11 12.04 9.33
C ILE A 111 -6.88 12.78 10.65
N PRO A 112 -7.88 13.49 11.23
CA PRO A 112 -7.68 14.17 12.52
C PRO A 112 -7.27 13.21 13.64
N LYS A 113 -7.89 12.04 13.74
CA LYS A 113 -7.55 11.03 14.76
C LYS A 113 -6.13 10.49 14.60
N MET A 114 -5.71 10.23 13.37
CA MET A 114 -4.34 9.79 13.09
C MET A 114 -3.33 10.86 13.48
N ARG A 115 -3.60 12.13 13.15
CA ARG A 115 -2.76 13.28 13.52
C ARG A 115 -2.65 13.45 15.04
N GLU A 116 -3.77 13.33 15.75
CA GLU A 116 -3.80 13.39 17.22
C GLU A 116 -2.95 12.27 17.88
N ALA A 117 -2.86 11.12 17.23
CA ALA A 117 -1.99 10.02 17.66
C ALA A 117 -0.52 10.19 17.27
N GLY A 118 -0.13 11.32 16.67
CA GLY A 118 1.26 11.60 16.28
C GLY A 118 1.67 11.04 14.91
N ILE A 119 0.71 10.59 14.09
CA ILE A 119 1.01 10.09 12.74
C ILE A 119 1.19 11.28 11.79
N GLU A 120 2.37 11.39 11.20
CA GLU A 120 2.76 12.48 10.32
C GLU A 120 2.58 12.13 8.84
N ASN A 121 2.92 10.89 8.47
CA ASN A 121 2.95 10.39 7.10
C ASN A 121 1.75 9.47 6.87
N ILE A 122 0.70 10.00 6.27
CA ILE A 122 -0.55 9.27 6.02
C ILE A 122 -0.60 8.87 4.55
N LEU A 123 -0.71 7.56 4.30
CA LEU A 123 -1.03 6.99 2.99
C LEU A 123 -2.51 6.58 2.99
N VAL A 124 -3.27 6.89 1.95
CA VAL A 124 -4.68 6.53 1.89
C VAL A 124 -4.88 5.29 1.02
N ASP A 125 -5.34 4.19 1.62
CA ASP A 125 -5.80 3.01 0.89
C ASP A 125 -7.31 3.13 0.65
N THR A 126 -7.66 3.20 -0.63
CA THR A 126 -9.04 3.41 -1.08
C THR A 126 -9.87 2.14 -1.18
N VAL A 127 -9.38 0.98 -0.72
CA VAL A 127 -10.06 -0.32 -0.60
C VAL A 127 -10.48 -0.94 -1.95
N VAL A 128 -10.05 -2.17 -2.17
CA VAL A 128 -10.54 -3.05 -3.25
C VAL A 128 -10.92 -4.40 -2.65
N LEU A 129 -12.13 -4.87 -2.95
CA LEU A 129 -12.61 -6.21 -2.57
C LEU A 129 -12.74 -7.13 -3.80
N ASP A 130 -13.12 -6.54 -4.92
CA ASP A 130 -13.37 -7.21 -6.18
C ASP A 130 -13.20 -6.26 -7.38
N ILE A 131 -13.41 -6.79 -8.59
CA ILE A 131 -13.29 -6.03 -9.83
C ILE A 131 -14.23 -4.82 -9.88
N ALA A 132 -15.46 -4.93 -9.34
CA ALA A 132 -16.40 -3.82 -9.36
C ALA A 132 -15.93 -2.67 -8.45
N THR A 133 -15.42 -3.02 -7.28
CA THR A 133 -14.89 -2.03 -6.32
C THR A 133 -13.55 -1.42 -6.74
N LEU A 134 -12.81 -2.03 -7.69
CA LEU A 134 -11.57 -1.46 -8.25
C LEU A 134 -11.83 -0.12 -8.95
N GLY A 135 -12.93 0.01 -9.70
CA GLY A 135 -13.32 1.26 -10.33
C GLY A 135 -13.64 2.35 -9.30
N LEU A 136 -14.33 1.99 -8.21
CA LEU A 136 -14.60 2.91 -7.09
C LEU A 136 -13.31 3.37 -6.41
N ALA A 137 -12.32 2.47 -6.26
CA ALA A 137 -11.02 2.78 -5.68
C ALA A 137 -10.26 3.78 -6.55
N CYS A 138 -10.22 3.55 -7.87
CA CYS A 138 -9.58 4.46 -8.82
C CYS A 138 -10.21 5.86 -8.78
N LYS A 139 -11.55 5.97 -8.72
CA LYS A 139 -12.20 7.27 -8.58
C LYS A 139 -11.91 7.93 -7.22
N ALA A 140 -11.89 7.15 -6.14
CA ALA A 140 -11.54 7.67 -4.82
C ALA A 140 -10.10 8.19 -4.78
N ILE A 141 -9.13 7.52 -5.40
CA ILE A 141 -7.73 7.97 -5.47
C ILE A 141 -7.64 9.40 -6.00
N TYR A 142 -8.33 9.70 -7.10
CA TYR A 142 -8.39 11.06 -7.65
C TYR A 142 -8.92 12.08 -6.62
N GLU A 143 -10.04 11.77 -5.98
CA GLU A 143 -10.68 12.67 -5.01
C GLU A 143 -9.83 12.86 -3.74
N VAL A 144 -9.09 11.84 -3.30
CA VAL A 144 -8.16 11.95 -2.17
C VAL A 144 -7.08 12.96 -2.48
N LYS A 145 -6.45 12.82 -3.65
CA LYS A 145 -5.35 13.68 -4.07
C LYS A 145 -5.82 15.12 -4.27
N GLU A 146 -6.95 15.30 -4.95
CA GLU A 146 -7.52 16.63 -5.22
C GLU A 146 -7.94 17.36 -3.94
N ARG A 147 -8.63 16.68 -3.02
CA ARG A 147 -9.23 17.34 -1.85
C ARG A 147 -8.29 17.43 -0.65
N PHE A 148 -7.41 16.46 -0.45
CA PHE A 148 -6.61 16.34 0.77
C PHE A 148 -5.10 16.35 0.53
N GLY A 149 -4.64 16.16 -0.72
CA GLY A 149 -3.22 16.17 -1.06
C GLY A 149 -2.40 14.99 -0.52
N TYR A 150 -3.05 13.95 0.02
CA TYR A 150 -2.35 12.77 0.53
C TYR A 150 -1.97 11.78 -0.60
N PRO A 151 -0.83 11.08 -0.47
CA PRO A 151 -0.54 9.93 -1.31
C PRO A 151 -1.66 8.88 -1.21
N ALA A 152 -2.14 8.40 -2.36
CA ALA A 152 -3.29 7.52 -2.42
C ALA A 152 -3.01 6.28 -3.29
N GLY A 153 -3.55 5.15 -2.86
CA GLY A 153 -3.36 3.86 -3.49
C GLY A 153 -4.44 2.87 -3.12
N CYS A 154 -4.20 1.59 -3.44
CA CYS A 154 -5.08 0.51 -3.02
C CYS A 154 -4.42 -0.88 -3.12
N GLY A 155 -5.00 -1.85 -2.42
CA GLY A 155 -4.74 -3.27 -2.63
C GLY A 155 -5.41 -3.86 -3.87
N ALA A 156 -4.99 -3.44 -5.06
CA ALA A 156 -5.61 -3.86 -6.33
C ALA A 156 -5.55 -5.37 -6.61
N HIS A 157 -4.59 -6.09 -6.00
CA HIS A 157 -4.51 -7.56 -6.10
C HIS A 157 -5.77 -8.28 -5.61
N ASN A 158 -6.55 -7.66 -4.71
CA ASN A 158 -7.82 -8.21 -4.23
C ASN A 158 -8.84 -8.42 -5.35
N ALA A 159 -8.82 -7.59 -6.40
CA ALA A 159 -9.70 -7.76 -7.56
C ALA A 159 -9.43 -9.09 -8.29
N ILE A 160 -8.16 -9.51 -8.35
CA ILE A 160 -7.77 -10.78 -8.97
C ILE A 160 -7.98 -11.94 -7.99
N ALA A 161 -7.67 -11.73 -6.71
CA ALA A 161 -7.85 -12.75 -5.67
C ALA A 161 -9.33 -13.16 -5.52
N SER A 162 -10.29 -12.26 -5.73
CA SER A 162 -11.72 -12.59 -5.68
C SER A 162 -12.29 -13.12 -7.00
N TRP A 163 -11.56 -13.06 -8.12
CA TRP A 163 -12.05 -13.45 -9.44
C TRP A 163 -12.08 -14.98 -9.64
N LYS A 164 -13.17 -15.62 -9.16
CA LYS A 164 -13.35 -17.08 -9.18
C LYS A 164 -13.25 -17.70 -10.58
N SER A 165 -13.84 -17.09 -11.61
CA SER A 165 -13.83 -17.66 -12.97
C SER A 165 -12.46 -17.61 -13.62
N LEU A 166 -11.64 -16.58 -13.34
CA LEU A 166 -10.23 -16.54 -13.74
C LEU A 166 -9.43 -17.65 -13.05
N LYS A 167 -9.56 -17.80 -11.72
CA LYS A 167 -8.87 -18.86 -10.98
C LYS A 167 -9.19 -20.27 -11.48
N LYS A 168 -10.45 -20.51 -11.89
CA LYS A 168 -10.88 -21.79 -12.48
C LYS A 168 -10.15 -22.15 -13.77
N LYS A 169 -9.61 -21.17 -14.51
CA LYS A 169 -8.82 -21.43 -15.73
C LYS A 169 -7.49 -22.09 -15.43
N LYS A 170 -6.93 -21.93 -14.21
CA LYS A 170 -5.61 -22.43 -13.81
C LYS A 170 -4.48 -22.03 -14.77
N ASP A 171 -4.67 -20.93 -15.49
CA ASP A 171 -3.70 -20.38 -16.42
C ASP A 171 -2.89 -19.30 -15.70
N LYS A 172 -1.62 -19.61 -15.45
CA LYS A 172 -0.70 -18.71 -14.75
C LYS A 172 -0.40 -17.46 -15.58
N THR A 173 -0.22 -17.60 -16.89
CA THR A 173 0.08 -16.48 -17.78
C THR A 173 -1.10 -15.52 -17.82
N LEU A 174 -2.30 -16.03 -18.04
CA LEU A 174 -3.52 -15.22 -18.02
C LEU A 174 -3.71 -14.53 -16.67
N SER A 175 -3.50 -15.24 -15.56
CA SER A 175 -3.62 -14.67 -14.21
C SER A 175 -2.61 -13.53 -13.99
N MET A 176 -1.36 -13.69 -14.43
CA MET A 176 -0.34 -12.64 -14.31
C MET A 176 -0.60 -11.44 -15.21
N VAL A 177 -1.13 -11.66 -16.42
CA VAL A 177 -1.54 -10.56 -17.31
C VAL A 177 -2.67 -9.77 -16.65
N CYS A 178 -3.71 -10.44 -16.15
CA CYS A 178 -4.80 -9.77 -15.45
C CYS A 178 -4.33 -9.04 -14.18
N ALA A 179 -3.42 -9.63 -13.41
CA ALA A 179 -2.82 -8.99 -12.22
C ALA A 179 -1.98 -7.77 -12.58
N SER A 180 -1.24 -7.80 -13.68
CA SER A 180 -0.45 -6.66 -14.15
C SER A 180 -1.36 -5.50 -14.53
N ILE A 181 -2.48 -5.77 -15.22
CA ILE A 181 -3.46 -4.74 -15.58
C ILE A 181 -4.20 -4.20 -14.35
N ALA A 182 -4.66 -5.07 -13.44
CA ALA A 182 -5.37 -4.65 -12.24
C ALA A 182 -4.51 -3.76 -11.34
N ASN A 183 -3.23 -4.11 -11.13
CA ASN A 183 -2.30 -3.30 -10.37
C ASN A 183 -1.82 -2.05 -11.13
N GLY A 184 -1.74 -2.12 -12.46
CA GLY A 184 -1.35 -1.01 -13.32
C GLY A 184 -2.41 0.09 -13.41
N LEU A 185 -3.69 -0.27 -13.39
CA LEU A 185 -4.80 0.67 -13.56
C LEU A 185 -4.77 1.83 -12.55
N PRO A 186 -4.66 1.62 -11.23
CA PRO A 186 -4.53 2.72 -10.26
C PRO A 186 -3.33 3.63 -10.54
N ILE A 187 -2.17 3.06 -10.84
CA ILE A 187 -0.95 3.82 -11.13
C ILE A 187 -1.13 4.66 -12.40
N ALA A 188 -1.75 4.09 -13.43
CA ALA A 188 -2.04 4.76 -14.69
C ALA A 188 -3.06 5.90 -14.58
N ILE A 189 -3.79 6.01 -13.47
CA ILE A 189 -4.69 7.15 -13.20
C ILE A 189 -4.13 8.09 -12.13
N GLY A 190 -2.87 7.91 -11.74
CA GLY A 190 -2.15 8.80 -10.84
C GLY A 190 -2.09 8.35 -9.37
N ALA A 191 -2.34 7.07 -9.06
CA ALA A 191 -2.05 6.54 -7.73
C ALA A 191 -0.54 6.57 -7.40
N ASP A 192 -0.21 6.72 -6.12
CA ASP A 192 1.16 6.80 -5.61
C ASP A 192 1.71 5.44 -5.19
N PHE A 193 0.84 4.50 -4.82
CA PHE A 193 1.22 3.14 -4.44
C PHE A 193 0.15 2.11 -4.81
N VAL A 194 0.57 0.83 -4.86
CA VAL A 194 -0.33 -0.32 -5.00
C VAL A 194 0.18 -1.47 -4.14
N LEU A 195 -0.70 -2.09 -3.34
CA LEU A 195 -0.39 -3.37 -2.69
C LEU A 195 -0.64 -4.47 -3.73
N TYR A 196 0.44 -5.00 -4.30
CA TYR A 196 0.36 -5.87 -5.47
C TYR A 196 0.12 -7.35 -5.16
N GLY A 197 0.04 -7.70 -3.87
CA GLY A 197 -0.20 -9.07 -3.42
C GLY A 197 1.10 -9.81 -3.18
N PRO A 198 1.16 -11.13 -3.46
CA PRO A 198 2.28 -11.98 -3.06
C PRO A 198 3.63 -11.51 -3.60
N ILE A 199 4.65 -11.48 -2.74
CA ILE A 199 6.02 -11.08 -3.10
C ILE A 199 6.60 -11.90 -4.26
N ASN A 200 6.16 -13.14 -4.45
CA ASN A 200 6.58 -14.01 -5.55
C ASN A 200 6.20 -13.46 -6.94
N ASP A 201 5.19 -12.59 -7.00
CA ASP A 201 4.72 -11.96 -8.22
C ASP A 201 5.52 -10.69 -8.57
N ALA A 202 6.40 -10.22 -7.66
CA ALA A 202 7.20 -9.01 -7.86
C ALA A 202 7.98 -9.04 -9.18
N LYS A 203 8.49 -10.21 -9.59
CA LYS A 203 9.23 -10.39 -10.86
C LYS A 203 8.43 -10.08 -12.12
N TYR A 204 7.10 -10.08 -12.02
CA TYR A 204 6.20 -9.69 -13.11
C TYR A 204 5.64 -8.29 -12.90
N ILE A 205 5.24 -7.97 -11.67
CA ILE A 205 4.58 -6.71 -11.35
C ILE A 205 5.54 -5.51 -11.45
N PHE A 206 6.77 -5.61 -10.89
CA PHE A 206 7.70 -4.47 -10.91
C PHE A 206 8.02 -4.01 -12.34
N PRO A 207 8.37 -4.90 -13.30
CA PRO A 207 8.53 -4.50 -14.69
C PRO A 207 7.27 -3.87 -15.27
N ALA A 208 6.09 -4.46 -15.05
CA ALA A 208 4.82 -3.96 -15.59
C ALA A 208 4.48 -2.55 -15.09
N ILE A 209 4.65 -2.28 -13.79
CA ILE A 209 4.41 -0.96 -13.21
C ILE A 209 5.50 0.04 -13.62
N SER A 210 6.75 -0.41 -13.78
CA SER A 210 7.87 0.46 -14.15
C SER A 210 7.68 1.07 -15.54
N LEU A 211 7.00 0.36 -16.44
CA LEU A 211 6.60 0.87 -17.76
C LEU A 211 5.72 2.12 -17.64
N ILE A 212 4.70 2.07 -16.79
CA ILE A 212 3.76 3.18 -16.58
C ILE A 212 4.53 4.39 -16.03
N ASN A 213 5.34 4.17 -14.99
CA ASN A 213 6.11 5.23 -14.34
C ASN A 213 7.16 5.85 -15.30
N ALA A 214 7.83 5.03 -16.12
CA ALA A 214 8.74 5.50 -17.16
C ALA A 214 8.04 6.36 -18.23
N ALA A 215 6.80 6.03 -18.60
CA ALA A 215 6.01 6.81 -19.54
C ALA A 215 5.67 8.20 -18.98
N TYR A 216 5.20 8.27 -17.72
CA TYR A 216 4.92 9.54 -17.03
C TYR A 216 6.14 10.44 -16.89
N ALA A 217 7.34 9.86 -16.83
CA ALA A 217 8.59 10.63 -16.77
C ALA A 217 8.77 11.58 -17.96
N GLN A 218 8.14 11.31 -19.11
CA GLN A 218 8.22 12.20 -20.26
C GLN A 218 7.55 13.55 -19.99
N ILE A 219 6.45 13.57 -19.22
CA ILE A 219 5.75 14.81 -18.83
C ILE A 219 6.68 15.67 -17.96
N LEU A 220 7.38 15.05 -16.99
CA LEU A 220 8.37 15.76 -16.18
C LEU A 220 9.44 16.43 -17.04
N MET A 221 9.97 15.70 -18.04
CA MET A 221 10.99 16.23 -18.95
C MET A 221 10.48 17.41 -19.78
N GLU A 222 9.23 17.34 -20.26
CA GLU A 222 8.58 18.44 -20.99
C GLU A 222 8.42 19.69 -20.12
N GLU A 223 8.07 19.51 -18.84
CA GLU A 223 8.01 20.58 -17.84
C GLU A 223 9.39 21.08 -17.37
N GLY A 224 10.48 20.63 -17.98
CA GLY A 224 11.85 21.01 -17.60
C GLY A 224 12.34 20.37 -16.29
N LYS A 225 11.60 19.40 -15.73
CA LYS A 225 11.99 18.65 -14.54
C LYS A 225 12.74 17.39 -14.94
N ARG A 226 13.86 17.10 -14.26
CA ARG A 226 14.62 15.87 -14.47
C ARG A 226 14.35 14.88 -13.33
N PRO A 227 13.83 13.67 -13.61
CA PRO A 227 13.68 12.65 -12.57
C PRO A 227 15.05 12.14 -12.09
N SER A 228 15.07 11.54 -10.90
CA SER A 228 16.26 10.92 -10.32
C SER A 228 16.96 9.94 -11.29
N PRO A 229 18.30 9.82 -11.27
CA PRO A 229 19.00 8.77 -12.04
C PRO A 229 18.53 7.34 -11.72
N SER A 230 17.96 7.12 -10.54
CA SER A 230 17.40 5.80 -10.15
C SER A 230 16.01 5.51 -10.75
N HIS A 231 15.38 6.49 -11.41
CA HIS A 231 14.00 6.44 -11.90
C HIS A 231 13.80 5.37 -13.01
N PRO A 232 12.62 4.73 -13.10
CA PRO A 232 12.32 3.71 -14.10
C PRO A 232 12.68 4.07 -15.54
N ARG A 233 12.47 5.32 -15.94
CA ARG A 233 12.86 5.88 -17.25
C ARG A 233 14.29 5.51 -17.68
N PHE A 234 15.25 5.52 -16.76
CA PHE A 234 16.66 5.28 -17.07
C PHE A 234 17.09 3.82 -16.90
N LYS A 235 16.18 2.97 -16.41
CA LYS A 235 16.44 1.56 -16.13
C LYS A 235 15.70 0.59 -17.03
N ILE A 236 14.59 1.04 -17.63
CA ILE A 236 13.67 0.20 -18.40
C ILE A 236 14.33 -0.51 -19.60
N SER A 237 15.38 0.06 -20.20
CA SER A 237 16.11 -0.55 -21.32
C SER A 237 17.00 -1.74 -20.92
N ARG A 238 17.14 -2.00 -19.60
CA ARG A 238 17.99 -3.06 -19.03
C ARG A 238 17.19 -4.11 -18.25
N LEU A 239 15.87 -4.13 -18.42
CA LEU A 239 14.96 -5.04 -17.70
C LEU A 239 15.22 -6.50 -18.03
#